data_AF-A0A0H5FSC7-F1
#
_entry.id   AF-A0A0H5FSC7-F1
#
_cell.length_a   1.000
_cell.length_b   1.000
_cell.length_c   1.000
_cell.angle_alpha   90.00
_cell.angle_beta   90.00
_cell.angle_gamma   90.00
#
_symmetry.space_group_name_H-M   'P 1'
#
loop_
_entity.id
_entity.type
_entity.pdbx_description
1 polymer ?
#
loop_
_entity_poly.entity_id
_entity_poly.type
_entity_poly.pdbx_seq_one_letter_code
_entity_poly.pdbx_strand_id
1 'polypeptide(L)'
;MATISSMPPELLHRILSLAHESTHWISTRGRAPFLKSTSLVAKCWIAPSQQLLMDSVTMDSEEEVEKVEKALEAAGKKMLVRYLTERTGERGLKVVSEKARAVHHLCLMAMGDKYDAETLQSMLEKGLRSLLLLAPLNGGKLSDLPSAGLALEHLLLTPLHEPPPRFLVPLLSSLPRLTRLNIFWSSGGEDWNRNSISALLQVMPNLESLTLSDYAPEPSAEKAPSYSLHSSLYSLLPAAKSLRTLEIDFEASTALTHILKLVPTRLELLETTASPAEETTAKNMLEALKMPALKGLKRWRVAALGKVEKKGEGLREWERACEGRGVEVRDETRFFTGESGF
;
A
#
# COMPACT_ATOMS: atom_id res chain seq x y z
N MET A 1 -7.13 34.76 -21.96
CA MET A 1 -7.13 33.28 -21.81
C MET A 1 -6.02 32.92 -20.84
N ALA A 2 -6.31 32.15 -19.80
CA ALA A 2 -5.25 31.66 -18.90
C ALA A 2 -4.38 30.66 -19.67
N THR A 3 -3.08 30.94 -19.77
CA THR A 3 -2.12 30.02 -20.39
C THR A 3 -1.51 29.14 -19.31
N ILE A 4 -1.11 27.92 -19.64
CA ILE A 4 -0.47 26.99 -18.68
C ILE A 4 0.78 27.60 -18.04
N SER A 5 1.40 28.57 -18.73
CA SER A 5 2.55 29.35 -18.28
C SER A 5 2.25 30.38 -17.19
N SER A 6 0.98 30.74 -16.96
CA SER A 6 0.58 31.66 -15.90
C SER A 6 0.15 30.97 -14.60
N MET A 7 0.30 29.64 -14.50
CA MET A 7 -0.05 28.92 -13.27
C MET A 7 0.97 29.17 -12.15
N PRO A 8 0.49 29.34 -10.90
CA PRO A 8 1.35 29.32 -9.71
C PRO A 8 2.21 28.03 -9.65
N PRO A 9 3.50 28.14 -9.29
CA PRO A 9 4.39 26.98 -9.17
C PRO A 9 3.86 25.87 -8.26
N GLU A 10 3.11 26.24 -7.22
CA GLU A 10 2.52 25.31 -6.25
C GLU A 10 1.43 24.44 -6.90
N LEU A 11 0.62 25.02 -7.78
CA LEU A 11 -0.40 24.27 -8.53
C LEU A 11 0.26 23.34 -9.53
N LEU A 12 1.29 23.80 -10.23
CA LEU A 12 2.02 22.96 -11.18
C LEU A 12 2.71 21.79 -10.47
N HIS A 13 3.38 22.05 -9.35
CA HIS A 13 3.95 21.00 -8.50
C HIS A 13 2.88 20.01 -8.05
N ARG A 14 1.69 20.48 -7.65
CA ARG A 14 0.59 19.60 -7.23
C ARG A 14 0.06 18.75 -8.37
N ILE A 15 -0.13 19.32 -9.57
CA ILE A 15 -0.56 18.59 -10.77
C ILE A 15 0.44 17.50 -11.10
N LEU A 16 1.73 17.82 -11.14
CA LEU A 16 2.79 16.85 -11.44
C LEU A 16 2.89 15.75 -10.38
N SER A 17 2.70 16.07 -9.09
CA SER A 17 2.65 15.07 -8.01
C SER A 17 1.47 14.11 -8.21
N LEU A 18 0.28 14.65 -8.47
CA LEU A 18 -0.95 13.88 -8.63
C LEU A 18 -0.96 13.01 -9.90
N ALA A 19 -0.43 13.53 -11.01
CA ALA A 19 -0.36 12.83 -12.28
C ALA A 19 0.45 11.53 -12.20
N HIS A 20 1.34 11.40 -11.20
CA HIS A 20 2.11 10.20 -10.96
C HIS A 20 1.63 9.37 -9.76
N GLU A 21 1.04 9.99 -8.72
CA GLU A 21 0.47 9.28 -7.55
C GLU A 21 -0.62 8.25 -7.93
N SER A 22 -1.22 8.35 -9.13
CA SER A 22 -2.28 7.46 -9.60
C SER A 22 -1.84 6.07 -10.08
N THR A 23 -0.56 5.87 -10.37
CA THR A 23 -0.04 4.58 -10.83
C THR A 23 0.71 3.92 -9.68
N HIS A 24 0.18 2.82 -9.14
CA HIS A 24 0.73 1.98 -8.07
C HIS A 24 2.06 2.44 -7.46
N TRP A 25 1.99 2.94 -6.24
CA TRP A 25 3.08 3.35 -5.34
C TRP A 25 4.28 2.37 -5.23
N ILE A 26 4.16 1.15 -5.73
CA ILE A 26 5.21 0.12 -5.75
C ILE A 26 6.13 0.26 -6.99
N SER A 27 5.69 0.91 -8.07
CA SER A 27 6.47 1.07 -9.30
C SER A 27 6.81 2.54 -9.59
N THR A 28 7.93 3.00 -9.04
CA THR A 28 8.54 4.31 -9.38
C THR A 28 9.15 4.34 -10.78
N ARG A 29 9.25 3.19 -11.49
CA ARG A 29 9.92 3.07 -12.80
C ARG A 29 9.33 4.00 -13.87
N GLY A 30 8.06 4.39 -13.76
CA GLY A 30 7.43 5.36 -14.66
C GLY A 30 7.66 6.84 -14.28
N ARG A 31 8.07 7.13 -13.04
CA ARG A 31 8.12 8.50 -12.51
C ARG A 31 9.21 9.32 -13.16
N ALA A 32 10.43 8.80 -13.18
CA ALA A 32 11.57 9.54 -13.69
C ALA A 32 11.45 9.86 -15.18
N PRO A 33 11.05 8.93 -16.07
CA PRO A 33 10.76 9.26 -17.47
C PRO A 33 9.65 10.31 -17.61
N PHE A 34 8.56 10.19 -16.86
CA PHE A 34 7.47 11.17 -16.87
C PHE A 34 7.96 12.57 -16.44
N LEU A 35 8.69 12.67 -15.33
CA LEU A 35 9.19 13.95 -14.83
C LEU A 35 10.25 14.56 -15.76
N LYS A 36 11.08 13.74 -16.40
CA LYS A 36 12.00 14.21 -17.45
C LYS A 36 11.22 14.80 -18.63
N SER A 37 10.20 14.09 -19.13
CA SER A 37 9.37 14.58 -20.24
C SER A 37 8.62 15.87 -19.87
N THR A 38 8.04 15.94 -18.67
CA THR A 38 7.33 17.14 -18.21
C THR A 38 8.26 18.35 -18.05
N SER A 39 9.54 18.12 -17.71
CA SER A 39 10.53 19.21 -17.61
C SER A 39 10.82 19.87 -18.97
N LEU A 40 10.55 19.17 -20.08
CA LEU A 40 10.73 19.66 -21.45
C LEU A 40 9.50 20.40 -22.01
N VAL A 41 8.36 20.40 -21.30
CA VAL A 41 7.11 21.00 -21.79
C VAL A 41 7.20 22.53 -21.83
N ALA A 42 7.70 23.15 -20.77
CA ALA A 42 7.88 24.60 -20.68
C ALA A 42 8.92 24.96 -19.61
N LYS A 43 9.53 26.16 -19.73
CA LYS A 43 10.55 26.63 -18.76
C LYS A 43 10.06 26.62 -17.31
N CYS A 44 8.80 26.97 -17.06
CA CYS A 44 8.23 26.97 -15.71
C CYS A 44 8.00 25.56 -15.13
N TRP A 45 8.11 24.50 -15.94
CA TRP A 45 7.96 23.10 -15.51
C TRP A 45 9.29 22.48 -15.08
N ILE A 46 10.42 23.04 -15.53
CA ILE A 46 11.76 22.49 -15.24
C ILE A 46 11.98 22.33 -13.73
N ALA A 47 11.82 23.40 -12.96
CA ALA A 47 12.13 23.39 -11.53
C ALA A 47 11.19 22.46 -10.73
N PRO A 48 9.84 22.51 -10.89
CA PRO A 48 8.94 21.57 -10.22
C PRO A 48 9.20 20.11 -10.58
N SER A 49 9.46 19.80 -11.86
CA SER A 49 9.75 18.43 -12.29
C SER A 49 11.08 17.92 -11.72
N GLN A 50 12.11 18.75 -11.69
CA GLN A 50 13.41 18.40 -11.08
C GLN A 50 13.29 18.22 -9.57
N GLN A 51 12.55 19.09 -8.88
CA GLN A 51 12.29 18.94 -7.45
C GLN A 51 11.57 17.62 -7.14
N LEU A 52 10.52 17.30 -7.91
CA LEU A 52 9.76 16.05 -7.75
C LEU A 52 10.56 14.79 -8.11
N LEU A 53 11.61 14.93 -8.93
CA LEU A 53 12.53 13.85 -9.25
C LEU A 53 13.40 13.53 -8.03
N MET A 54 13.83 14.57 -7.29
CA MET A 54 14.61 14.41 -6.07
C MET A 54 13.77 13.95 -4.87
N ASP A 55 12.47 14.23 -4.89
CA ASP A 55 11.53 13.74 -3.87
C ASP A 55 11.33 12.21 -3.90
N SER A 56 11.63 11.55 -5.02
CA SER A 56 11.43 10.11 -5.21
C SER A 56 12.69 9.44 -5.73
N VAL A 57 13.35 8.69 -4.85
CA VAL A 57 14.59 8.00 -5.13
C VAL A 57 14.33 6.50 -5.30
N THR A 58 14.93 5.91 -6.32
CA THR A 58 14.98 4.47 -6.51
C THR A 58 16.42 4.08 -6.69
N MET A 59 16.84 3.05 -5.96
CA MET A 59 18.18 2.48 -6.03
C MET A 59 18.01 1.02 -6.42
N ASP A 60 18.16 0.76 -7.72
CA ASP A 60 18.17 -0.57 -8.35
C ASP A 60 19.62 -1.04 -8.64
N SER A 61 20.64 -0.17 -8.52
CA SER A 61 22.06 -0.52 -8.70
C SER A 61 23.02 0.32 -7.85
N GLU A 62 24.25 -0.17 -7.63
CA GLU A 62 25.32 0.56 -6.91
C GLU A 62 25.65 1.92 -7.54
N GLU A 63 25.53 2.04 -8.88
CA GLU A 63 25.73 3.32 -9.57
C GLU A 63 24.65 4.33 -9.18
N GLU A 64 23.40 3.88 -8.97
CA GLU A 64 22.33 4.75 -8.47
C GLU A 64 22.57 5.16 -7.02
N VAL A 65 23.07 4.26 -6.18
CA VAL A 65 23.49 4.59 -4.80
C VAL A 65 24.53 5.71 -4.80
N GLU A 66 25.58 5.62 -5.64
CA GLU A 66 26.60 6.67 -5.75
C GLU A 66 26.04 8.00 -6.25
N LYS A 67 25.11 7.98 -7.20
CA LYS A 67 24.43 9.19 -7.70
C LYS A 67 23.61 9.85 -6.58
N VAL A 68 22.86 9.05 -5.83
CA VAL A 68 22.06 9.52 -4.69
C VAL A 68 22.97 10.07 -3.59
N GLU A 69 24.08 9.40 -3.29
CA GLU A 69 25.06 9.85 -2.32
C GLU A 69 25.61 11.25 -2.68
N LYS A 70 26.11 11.41 -3.91
CA LYS A 70 26.62 12.71 -4.40
C LYS A 70 25.55 13.80 -4.37
N ALA A 71 24.31 13.46 -4.70
CA ALA A 71 23.20 14.41 -4.65
C ALA A 71 22.85 14.84 -3.21
N LEU A 72 22.86 13.90 -2.26
CA LEU A 72 22.67 14.17 -0.84
C LEU A 72 23.82 15.01 -0.27
N GLU A 73 25.06 14.75 -0.69
CA GLU A 73 26.22 15.57 -0.33
C GLU A 73 26.10 17.01 -0.83
N ALA A 74 25.73 17.18 -2.11
CA ALA A 74 25.54 18.49 -2.70
C ALA A 74 24.39 19.28 -2.05
N ALA A 75 23.30 18.59 -1.68
CA ALA A 75 22.17 19.21 -0.99
C ALA A 75 22.42 19.44 0.52
N GLY A 76 23.37 18.71 1.11
CA GLY A 76 23.60 18.62 2.55
C GLY A 76 22.40 18.04 3.32
N LYS A 77 22.40 18.21 4.65
CA LYS A 77 21.33 17.73 5.57
C LYS A 77 19.97 18.44 5.43
N LYS A 78 19.70 19.08 4.29
CA LYS A 78 18.45 19.79 4.00
C LYS A 78 17.48 18.96 3.18
N MET A 79 17.96 17.94 2.49
CA MET A 79 17.14 17.16 1.56
C MET A 79 16.18 16.23 2.30
N LEU A 80 14.89 16.37 2.00
CA LEU A 80 13.83 15.46 2.39
C LEU A 80 13.57 14.49 1.24
N VAL A 81 13.75 13.19 1.47
CA VAL A 81 13.38 12.17 0.48
C VAL A 81 11.95 11.74 0.79
N ARG A 82 10.98 12.06 -0.07
CA ARG A 82 9.59 11.67 0.19
C ARG A 82 9.41 10.17 0.00
N TYR A 83 9.90 9.64 -1.10
CA TYR A 83 9.77 8.23 -1.46
C TYR A 83 11.13 7.64 -1.71
N LEU A 84 11.45 6.55 -1.01
CA LEU A 84 12.64 5.76 -1.24
C LEU A 84 12.24 4.31 -1.55
N THR A 85 12.70 3.82 -2.69
CA THR A 85 12.67 2.39 -3.02
C THR A 85 14.10 1.87 -3.08
N GLU A 86 14.45 0.97 -2.18
CA GLU A 86 15.80 0.41 -2.03
C GLU A 86 15.79 -1.08 -2.41
N ARG A 87 16.65 -1.44 -3.38
CA ARG A 87 16.79 -2.80 -3.90
C ARG A 87 18.23 -3.31 -3.99
N THR A 88 19.21 -2.43 -3.76
CA THR A 88 20.65 -2.74 -3.78
C THR A 88 21.15 -3.32 -2.47
N GLY A 89 20.36 -3.18 -1.40
CA GLY A 89 20.67 -3.72 -0.08
C GLY A 89 21.04 -2.64 0.93
N GLU A 90 21.78 -3.04 1.96
CA GLU A 90 21.97 -2.22 3.17
C GLU A 90 22.78 -0.93 2.92
N ARG A 91 23.68 -0.92 1.93
CA ARG A 91 24.55 0.24 1.66
C ARG A 91 23.72 1.48 1.30
N GLY A 92 22.81 1.36 0.33
CA GLY A 92 21.98 2.48 -0.10
C GLY A 92 21.10 3.01 1.04
N LEU A 93 20.54 2.10 1.85
CA LEU A 93 19.76 2.47 3.01
C LEU A 93 20.58 3.27 4.05
N LYS A 94 21.83 2.85 4.33
CA LYS A 94 22.75 3.57 5.21
C LYS A 94 23.12 4.95 4.71
N VAL A 95 23.42 5.08 3.41
CA VAL A 95 23.72 6.39 2.81
C VAL A 95 22.57 7.36 3.01
N VAL A 96 21.33 6.93 2.73
CA VAL A 96 20.17 7.79 2.91
C VAL A 96 19.89 8.05 4.40
N SER A 97 20.01 7.03 5.25
CA SER A 97 19.77 7.18 6.68
C SER A 97 20.76 8.14 7.33
N GLU A 98 22.01 8.21 6.89
CA GLU A 98 23.01 9.12 7.47
C GLU A 98 22.90 10.55 6.92
N LYS A 99 22.71 10.68 5.59
CA LYS A 99 22.86 11.96 4.90
C LYS A 99 21.54 12.70 4.67
N ALA A 100 20.41 12.00 4.53
CA ALA A 100 19.12 12.65 4.35
C ALA A 100 18.58 13.22 5.66
N ARG A 101 17.82 14.32 5.54
CA ARG A 101 17.12 14.92 6.68
C ARG A 101 16.07 13.97 7.25
N ALA A 102 15.27 13.38 6.37
CA ALA A 102 14.21 12.45 6.69
C ALA A 102 13.79 11.68 5.43
N VAL A 103 13.18 10.53 5.66
CA VAL A 103 12.47 9.75 4.63
C VAL A 103 11.03 9.57 5.08
N HIS A 104 10.04 9.89 4.23
CA HIS A 104 8.63 9.73 4.61
C HIS A 104 8.05 8.37 4.23
N HIS A 105 8.41 7.84 3.06
CA HIS A 105 7.92 6.57 2.54
C HIS A 105 9.12 5.71 2.15
N LEU A 106 9.25 4.56 2.78
CA LEU A 106 10.34 3.62 2.56
C LEU A 106 9.78 2.29 2.05
N CYS A 107 10.24 1.83 0.91
CA CYS A 107 9.97 0.51 0.35
C CYS A 107 11.29 -0.26 0.21
N LEU A 108 11.41 -1.37 0.93
CA LEU A 108 12.56 -2.26 0.87
C LEU A 108 12.19 -3.50 0.05
N MET A 109 12.89 -3.73 -1.06
CA MET A 109 12.67 -4.88 -1.96
C MET A 109 14.02 -5.52 -2.30
N ALA A 110 14.54 -6.41 -1.46
CA ALA A 110 15.80 -7.11 -1.73
C ALA A 110 15.60 -8.62 -1.79
N MET A 111 16.13 -9.23 -2.86
CA MET A 111 16.07 -10.66 -3.13
C MET A 111 17.30 -11.37 -2.56
N GLY A 112 17.56 -11.22 -1.26
CA GLY A 112 18.62 -11.98 -0.57
C GLY A 112 19.39 -11.17 0.47
N ASP A 113 19.62 -9.89 0.20
CA ASP A 113 20.26 -9.02 1.19
C ASP A 113 19.32 -8.71 2.33
N LYS A 114 19.91 -8.71 3.53
CA LYS A 114 19.19 -8.46 4.77
C LYS A 114 19.48 -7.05 5.24
N TYR A 115 18.42 -6.32 5.56
CA TYR A 115 18.54 -4.97 6.11
C TYR A 115 18.80 -4.99 7.60
N ASP A 116 19.60 -4.06 8.09
CA ASP A 116 19.86 -3.92 9.51
C ASP A 116 18.72 -3.20 10.22
N ALA A 117 18.35 -3.70 11.41
CA ALA A 117 17.28 -3.14 12.21
C ALA A 117 17.66 -1.74 12.74
N GLU A 118 18.94 -1.50 13.02
CA GLU A 118 19.44 -0.22 13.54
C GLU A 118 19.32 0.90 12.49
N THR A 119 19.68 0.60 11.23
CA THR A 119 19.51 1.55 10.12
C THR A 119 18.04 1.91 9.93
N LEU A 120 17.15 0.92 9.99
CA LEU A 120 15.70 1.14 9.96
C LEU A 120 15.19 1.95 11.15
N GLN A 121 15.72 1.70 12.34
CA GLN A 121 15.39 2.45 13.54
C GLN A 121 15.69 3.95 13.36
N SER A 122 16.88 4.28 12.86
CA SER A 122 17.25 5.68 12.59
C SER A 122 16.27 6.37 11.65
N MET A 123 15.77 5.66 10.64
CA MET A 123 14.78 6.17 9.70
C MET A 123 13.41 6.40 10.35
N LEU A 124 12.97 5.46 11.20
CA LEU A 124 11.73 5.56 11.96
C LEU A 124 11.75 6.79 12.89
N GLU A 125 12.85 7.00 13.60
CA GLU A 125 13.06 8.15 14.50
C GLU A 125 13.11 9.49 13.76
N LYS A 126 13.52 9.48 12.48
CA LYS A 126 13.53 10.66 11.60
C LYS A 126 12.17 11.00 10.99
N GLY A 127 11.09 10.34 11.42
CA GLY A 127 9.72 10.68 11.02
C GLY A 127 9.21 9.92 9.80
N LEU A 128 9.64 8.67 9.62
CA LEU A 128 9.07 7.77 8.62
C LEU A 128 7.56 7.60 8.84
N ARG A 129 6.78 7.77 7.77
CA ARG A 129 5.31 7.68 7.78
C ARG A 129 4.78 6.42 7.15
N SER A 130 5.50 5.84 6.21
CA SER A 130 5.11 4.62 5.51
C SER A 130 6.30 3.69 5.38
N LEU A 131 6.12 2.44 5.78
CA LEU A 131 7.13 1.40 5.63
C LEU A 131 6.52 0.21 4.90
N LEU A 132 7.15 -0.20 3.80
CA LEU A 132 6.87 -1.46 3.12
C LEU A 132 8.09 -2.32 3.28
N LEU A 133 7.92 -3.43 3.98
CA LEU A 133 8.98 -4.38 4.22
C LEU A 133 8.73 -5.61 3.35
N LEU A 134 9.29 -5.58 2.13
CA LEU A 134 9.26 -6.67 1.15
C LEU A 134 10.65 -7.31 1.01
N ALA A 135 11.42 -7.31 2.11
CA ALA A 135 12.77 -7.81 2.15
C ALA A 135 13.09 -8.37 3.54
N PRO A 136 14.01 -9.34 3.65
CA PRO A 136 14.36 -9.91 4.94
C PRO A 136 15.14 -8.92 5.80
N LEU A 137 14.96 -9.02 7.12
CA LEU A 137 15.76 -8.29 8.09
C LEU A 137 16.88 -9.17 8.64
N ASN A 138 18.02 -8.56 8.91
CA ASN A 138 19.02 -9.14 9.78
C ASN A 138 18.44 -9.25 11.18
N GLY A 139 18.94 -10.23 11.93
CA GLY A 139 18.49 -10.54 13.27
C GLY A 139 18.79 -9.46 14.32
N GLY A 140 18.50 -8.19 14.05
CA GLY A 140 18.63 -7.09 14.98
C GLY A 140 17.40 -6.93 15.87
N LYS A 141 17.56 -6.18 16.95
CA LYS A 141 16.50 -5.74 17.86
C LYS A 141 16.37 -4.23 17.71
N LEU A 142 15.14 -3.72 17.69
CA LEU A 142 14.90 -2.29 17.85
C LEU A 142 15.15 -1.94 19.32
N SER A 143 16.12 -1.06 19.58
CA SER A 143 16.54 -0.72 20.94
C SER A 143 15.94 0.63 21.35
N ASP A 144 15.12 0.65 22.40
CA ASP A 144 14.63 1.88 23.04
C ASP A 144 13.96 2.89 22.09
N LEU A 145 13.00 2.41 21.27
CA LEU A 145 12.17 3.30 20.45
C LEU A 145 11.52 4.39 21.32
N PRO A 146 11.45 5.64 20.83
CA PRO A 146 11.02 6.77 21.64
C PRO A 146 9.57 6.61 22.11
N SER A 147 9.33 6.83 23.41
CA SER A 147 7.99 6.82 24.01
C SER A 147 7.07 7.90 23.44
N ALA A 148 7.63 8.94 22.80
CA ALA A 148 6.89 10.00 22.13
C ALA A 148 6.07 9.51 20.92
N GLY A 149 6.23 8.24 20.53
CA GLY A 149 5.50 7.59 19.46
C GLY A 149 6.08 7.89 18.09
N LEU A 150 6.17 6.86 17.25
CA LEU A 150 6.66 7.01 15.88
C LEU A 150 5.60 7.67 14.98
N ALA A 151 6.05 8.33 13.92
CA ALA A 151 5.18 8.98 12.93
C ALA A 151 4.58 8.00 11.90
N LEU A 152 4.79 6.69 12.06
CA LEU A 152 4.38 5.68 11.09
C LEU A 152 2.85 5.55 11.06
N GLU A 153 2.26 5.82 9.91
CA GLU A 153 0.82 5.78 9.63
C GLU A 153 0.44 4.57 8.78
N HIS A 154 1.38 4.09 7.95
CA HIS A 154 1.19 2.99 7.03
C HIS A 154 2.30 1.94 7.16
N LEU A 155 1.89 0.69 7.33
CA LEU A 155 2.80 -0.45 7.38
C LEU A 155 2.33 -1.51 6.40
N LEU A 156 3.26 -2.04 5.60
CA LEU A 156 3.05 -3.21 4.77
C LEU A 156 4.05 -4.29 5.17
N LEU A 157 3.53 -5.49 5.46
CA LEU A 157 4.32 -6.64 5.85
C LEU A 157 4.01 -7.85 4.95
N THR A 158 5.03 -8.66 4.68
CA THR A 158 4.90 -9.92 3.94
C THR A 158 5.38 -11.12 4.76
N PRO A 159 4.69 -12.27 4.70
CA PRO A 159 5.09 -13.47 5.44
C PRO A 159 6.35 -14.10 4.86
N LEU A 160 6.64 -13.88 3.56
CA LEU A 160 7.88 -14.36 2.92
C LEU A 160 9.14 -13.84 3.62
N HIS A 161 9.02 -12.65 4.19
CA HIS A 161 10.07 -11.95 4.91
C HIS A 161 9.53 -11.49 6.25
N GLU A 162 8.87 -12.40 6.97
CA GLU A 162 8.30 -12.11 8.28
C GLU A 162 9.37 -11.44 9.17
N PRO A 163 9.14 -10.21 9.63
CA PRO A 163 10.11 -9.53 10.48
C PRO A 163 10.25 -10.30 11.79
N PRO A 164 11.46 -10.49 12.32
CA PRO A 164 11.65 -11.26 13.54
C PRO A 164 10.85 -10.62 14.70
N PRO A 165 10.27 -11.39 15.63
CA PRO A 165 9.44 -10.84 16.71
C PRO A 165 10.12 -9.74 17.54
N ARG A 166 11.45 -9.83 17.73
CA ARG A 166 12.26 -8.80 18.40
C ARG A 166 12.33 -7.45 17.68
N PHE A 167 11.97 -7.41 16.40
CA PHE A 167 11.79 -6.18 15.62
C PHE A 167 10.31 -5.78 15.63
N LEU A 168 9.41 -6.72 15.31
CA LEU A 168 8.01 -6.41 15.08
C LEU A 168 7.27 -5.99 16.35
N VAL A 169 7.52 -6.65 17.49
CA VAL A 169 6.83 -6.36 18.75
C VAL A 169 7.15 -4.94 19.23
N PRO A 170 8.44 -4.52 19.40
CA PRO A 170 8.73 -3.15 19.81
C PRO A 170 8.23 -2.09 18.81
N LEU A 171 8.31 -2.40 17.50
CA LEU A 171 7.81 -1.52 16.46
C LEU A 171 6.33 -1.24 16.70
N LEU A 172 5.48 -2.27 16.67
CA LEU A 172 4.02 -2.12 16.75
C LEU A 172 3.55 -1.49 18.06
N SER A 173 4.21 -1.80 19.19
CA SER A 173 3.91 -1.16 20.48
C SER A 173 4.23 0.35 20.48
N SER A 174 5.06 0.83 19.55
CA SER A 174 5.46 2.24 19.41
C SER A 174 4.71 2.99 18.31
N LEU A 175 3.64 2.42 17.73
CA LEU A 175 2.87 3.01 16.61
C LEU A 175 1.44 3.44 17.00
N PRO A 176 1.25 4.45 17.87
CA PRO A 176 -0.09 4.92 18.21
C PRO A 176 -0.84 5.56 17.03
N ARG A 177 -0.13 5.88 15.93
CA ARG A 177 -0.68 6.55 14.73
C ARG A 177 -0.89 5.59 13.55
N LEU A 178 -0.62 4.30 13.73
CA LEU A 178 -0.83 3.34 12.65
C LEU A 178 -2.32 3.23 12.34
N THR A 179 -2.71 3.71 11.17
CA THR A 179 -4.11 3.70 10.70
C THR A 179 -4.29 2.78 9.50
N ARG A 180 -3.19 2.44 8.80
CA ARG A 180 -3.22 1.60 7.59
C ARG A 180 -2.26 0.43 7.71
N LEU A 181 -2.78 -0.75 7.49
CA LEU A 181 -1.99 -1.98 7.48
C LEU A 181 -2.26 -2.75 6.19
N ASN A 182 -1.21 -3.15 5.49
CA ASN A 182 -1.29 -4.12 4.40
C ASN A 182 -0.57 -5.40 4.84
N ILE A 183 -1.29 -6.51 4.81
CA ILE A 183 -0.76 -7.82 5.14
C ILE A 183 -0.86 -8.69 3.91
N PHE A 184 0.28 -9.20 3.46
CA PHE A 184 0.26 -10.37 2.59
C PHE A 184 0.01 -11.62 3.42
N TRP A 185 -0.71 -12.57 2.86
CA TRP A 185 -0.76 -13.93 3.34
C TRP A 185 -0.41 -14.88 2.21
N SER A 186 -0.32 -16.17 2.49
CA SER A 186 -0.21 -17.16 1.44
C SER A 186 -1.26 -18.22 1.68
N SER A 187 -2.16 -18.43 0.72
CA SER A 187 -3.10 -19.55 0.79
C SER A 187 -2.33 -20.87 0.79
N GLY A 188 -2.24 -21.54 1.96
CA GLY A 188 -1.49 -22.78 2.13
C GLY A 188 0.01 -22.62 2.43
N GLY A 189 0.48 -21.39 2.69
CA GLY A 189 1.84 -21.14 3.19
C GLY A 189 1.96 -21.31 4.70
N GLU A 190 3.17 -21.08 5.22
CA GLU A 190 3.42 -21.11 6.67
C GLU A 190 2.65 -20.00 7.39
N ASP A 191 2.14 -20.35 8.58
CA ASP A 191 1.43 -19.40 9.42
C ASP A 191 2.38 -18.31 9.91
N TRP A 192 1.90 -17.05 9.93
CA TRP A 192 2.55 -15.97 10.69
C TRP A 192 2.87 -16.44 12.11
N ASN A 193 4.07 -16.12 12.60
CA ASN A 193 4.45 -16.49 13.95
C ASN A 193 3.41 -16.00 14.99
N ARG A 194 3.09 -16.83 15.98
CA ARG A 194 2.14 -16.49 17.05
C ARG A 194 2.47 -15.17 17.76
N ASN A 195 3.76 -14.85 17.93
CA ASN A 195 4.20 -13.61 18.53
C ASN A 195 3.89 -12.41 17.63
N SER A 196 4.05 -12.56 16.32
CA SER A 196 3.71 -11.53 15.34
C SER A 196 2.21 -11.28 15.29
N ILE A 197 1.40 -12.33 15.30
CA ILE A 197 -0.06 -12.21 15.43
C ILE A 197 -0.44 -11.48 16.73
N SER A 198 0.18 -11.85 17.85
CA SER A 198 -0.06 -11.18 19.13
C SER A 198 0.31 -9.69 19.10
N ALA A 199 1.37 -9.33 18.38
CA ALA A 199 1.78 -7.94 18.19
C ALA A 199 0.80 -7.18 17.29
N LEU A 200 0.38 -7.78 16.17
CA LEU A 200 -0.60 -7.19 15.25
C LEU A 200 -1.93 -6.91 15.96
N LEU A 201 -2.39 -7.84 16.82
CA LEU A 201 -3.59 -7.65 17.64
C LEU A 201 -3.57 -6.39 18.52
N GLN A 202 -2.38 -5.88 18.89
CA GLN A 202 -2.27 -4.64 19.66
C GLN A 202 -2.65 -3.40 18.86
N VAL A 203 -2.39 -3.40 17.55
CA VAL A 203 -2.68 -2.26 16.67
C VAL A 203 -4.03 -2.38 15.96
N MET A 204 -4.57 -3.59 15.79
CA MET A 204 -5.84 -3.84 15.10
C MET A 204 -6.99 -2.91 15.52
N PRO A 205 -7.22 -2.60 16.82
CA PRO A 205 -8.35 -1.76 17.24
C PRO A 205 -8.32 -0.33 16.68
N ASN A 206 -7.14 0.18 16.34
CA ASN A 206 -6.94 1.56 15.85
C ASN A 206 -6.86 1.65 14.32
N LEU A 207 -6.82 0.52 13.62
CA LEU A 207 -6.72 0.51 12.16
C LEU A 207 -8.02 0.99 11.51
N GLU A 208 -7.89 1.93 10.58
CA GLU A 208 -8.98 2.45 9.77
C GLU A 208 -9.00 1.81 8.37
N SER A 209 -7.84 1.37 7.87
CA SER A 209 -7.68 0.73 6.57
C SER A 209 -6.88 -0.55 6.71
N LEU A 210 -7.42 -1.63 6.12
CA LEU A 210 -6.76 -2.93 6.07
C LEU A 210 -6.75 -3.41 4.62
N THR A 211 -5.56 -3.71 4.11
CA THR A 211 -5.36 -4.36 2.83
C THR A 211 -4.91 -5.79 3.07
N LEU A 212 -5.57 -6.70 2.39
CA LEU A 212 -5.49 -8.13 2.55
C LEU A 212 -5.10 -8.72 1.20
N SER A 213 -3.82 -9.05 1.03
CA SER A 213 -3.27 -9.47 -0.27
C SER A 213 -2.86 -10.94 -0.20
N ASP A 214 -3.19 -11.73 -1.23
CA ASP A 214 -2.69 -13.10 -1.33
C ASP A 214 -1.39 -13.14 -2.14
N TYR A 215 -0.38 -13.73 -1.51
CA TYR A 215 0.80 -14.23 -2.16
C TYR A 215 0.58 -15.73 -2.40
N ALA A 216 -0.26 -16.04 -3.38
CA ALA A 216 -0.37 -17.40 -3.88
C ALA A 216 0.83 -17.63 -4.82
N PRO A 217 1.80 -18.50 -4.49
CA PRO A 217 2.72 -18.98 -5.52
C PRO A 217 1.89 -19.61 -6.65
N GLU A 218 2.33 -19.46 -7.90
CA GLU A 218 1.62 -20.04 -9.05
C GLU A 218 1.22 -21.48 -8.73
N PRO A 219 -0.09 -21.81 -8.78
CA PRO A 219 -0.56 -23.12 -8.34
C PRO A 219 0.17 -24.18 -9.15
N SER A 220 0.83 -25.12 -8.46
CA SER A 220 1.37 -26.28 -9.16
C SER A 220 0.22 -27.00 -9.84
N ALA A 221 0.41 -27.40 -11.11
CA ALA A 221 -0.64 -27.94 -11.97
C ALA A 221 -1.41 -29.16 -11.39
N GLU A 222 -0.93 -29.74 -10.29
CA GLU A 222 -1.43 -30.97 -9.68
C GLU A 222 -2.40 -30.75 -8.51
N LYS A 223 -2.54 -29.55 -7.95
CA LYS A 223 -3.45 -29.31 -6.81
C LYS A 223 -4.38 -28.14 -7.07
N ALA A 224 -5.67 -28.43 -7.10
CA ALA A 224 -6.70 -27.40 -7.02
C ALA A 224 -6.45 -26.56 -5.75
N PRO A 225 -6.27 -25.24 -5.87
CA PRO A 225 -6.01 -24.39 -4.73
C PRO A 225 -7.17 -24.47 -3.73
N SER A 226 -6.89 -24.98 -2.53
CA SER A 226 -7.82 -24.92 -1.41
C SER A 226 -7.77 -23.53 -0.82
N TYR A 227 -8.66 -22.64 -1.26
CA TYR A 227 -8.79 -21.28 -0.74
C TYR A 227 -9.49 -21.27 0.64
N SER A 228 -8.86 -21.89 1.63
CA SER A 228 -9.27 -21.74 3.03
C SER A 228 -8.67 -20.45 3.60
N LEU A 229 -9.48 -19.65 4.29
CA LEU A 229 -8.97 -18.51 5.04
C LEU A 229 -7.97 -18.97 6.10
N HIS A 230 -6.87 -18.24 6.19
CA HIS A 230 -5.84 -18.49 7.19
C HIS A 230 -6.38 -18.31 8.61
N SER A 231 -6.01 -19.24 9.51
CA SER A 231 -6.39 -19.27 10.93
C SER A 231 -6.23 -17.91 11.66
N SER A 232 -5.12 -17.22 11.44
CA SER A 232 -4.81 -15.90 12.02
C SER A 232 -5.84 -14.82 11.71
N LEU A 233 -6.47 -14.85 10.52
CA LEU A 233 -7.49 -13.86 10.15
C LEU A 233 -8.73 -13.93 11.04
N TYR A 234 -9.06 -15.13 11.55
CA TYR A 234 -10.15 -15.32 12.51
C TYR A 234 -9.90 -14.62 13.85
N SER A 235 -8.63 -14.33 14.17
CA SER A 235 -8.26 -13.58 15.37
C SER A 235 -8.09 -12.09 15.07
N LEU A 236 -7.47 -11.74 13.94
CA LEU A 236 -7.17 -10.35 13.59
C LEU A 236 -8.42 -9.55 13.20
N LEU A 237 -9.27 -10.07 12.31
CA LEU A 237 -10.40 -9.31 11.76
C LEU A 237 -11.42 -8.88 12.84
N PRO A 238 -11.81 -9.73 13.80
CA PRO A 238 -12.70 -9.31 14.89
C PRO A 238 -12.09 -8.24 15.81
N ALA A 239 -10.77 -8.08 15.83
CA ALA A 239 -10.10 -7.05 16.62
C ALA A 239 -10.11 -5.66 15.94
N ALA A 240 -10.45 -5.58 14.65
CA ALA A 240 -10.41 -4.36 13.84
C ALA A 240 -11.62 -3.42 14.08
N LYS A 241 -11.74 -2.87 15.29
CA LYS A 241 -12.92 -2.12 15.75
C LYS A 241 -13.12 -0.74 15.13
N SER A 242 -12.09 -0.18 14.49
CA SER A 242 -12.14 1.14 13.83
C SER A 242 -12.12 1.05 12.30
N LEU A 243 -12.20 -0.17 11.76
CA LEU A 243 -12.01 -0.41 10.34
C LEU A 243 -13.12 0.23 9.50
N ARG A 244 -12.73 1.07 8.53
CA ARG A 244 -13.62 1.75 7.58
C ARG A 244 -13.36 1.33 6.13
N THR A 245 -12.12 1.02 5.81
CA THR A 245 -11.69 0.61 4.46
C THR A 245 -11.14 -0.79 4.53
N LEU A 246 -11.66 -1.67 3.68
CA LEU A 246 -11.14 -3.01 3.49
C LEU A 246 -10.81 -3.21 2.02
N GLU A 247 -9.57 -3.57 1.72
CA GLU A 247 -9.11 -3.95 0.39
C GLU A 247 -8.74 -5.42 0.42
N ILE A 248 -9.24 -6.17 -0.55
CA ILE A 248 -9.09 -7.62 -0.71
C ILE A 248 -8.49 -7.85 -2.09
N ASP A 249 -7.20 -8.14 -2.11
CA ASP A 249 -6.44 -8.44 -3.31
C ASP A 249 -6.15 -9.94 -3.41
N PHE A 250 -7.18 -10.70 -3.80
CA PHE A 250 -7.04 -12.10 -4.19
C PHE A 250 -8.25 -12.58 -4.99
N GLU A 251 -8.04 -13.57 -5.86
CA GLU A 251 -9.04 -14.07 -6.80
C GLU A 251 -10.20 -14.84 -6.13
N ALA A 252 -10.03 -15.28 -4.89
CA ALA A 252 -11.03 -16.09 -4.20
C ALA A 252 -12.22 -15.26 -3.67
N SER A 253 -13.10 -14.86 -4.60
CA SER A 253 -14.42 -14.29 -4.30
C SER A 253 -15.23 -15.13 -3.30
N THR A 254 -14.93 -16.43 -3.21
CA THR A 254 -15.53 -17.38 -2.28
C THR A 254 -15.25 -17.06 -0.80
N ALA A 255 -14.10 -16.49 -0.47
CA ALA A 255 -13.77 -16.14 0.91
C ALA A 255 -14.30 -14.76 1.33
N LEU A 256 -14.78 -13.94 0.39
CA LEU A 256 -15.27 -12.58 0.66
C LEU A 256 -16.36 -12.57 1.74
N THR A 257 -17.37 -13.43 1.60
CA THR A 257 -18.47 -13.51 2.59
C THR A 257 -17.97 -13.95 3.96
N HIS A 258 -16.99 -14.87 4.02
CA HIS A 258 -16.38 -15.32 5.27
C HIS A 258 -15.57 -14.21 5.94
N ILE A 259 -14.77 -13.46 5.20
CA ILE A 259 -14.03 -12.29 5.73
C ILE A 259 -15.02 -11.26 6.28
N LEU A 260 -16.05 -10.90 5.50
CA LEU A 260 -17.03 -9.89 5.90
C LEU A 260 -17.86 -10.29 7.12
N LYS A 261 -18.04 -11.59 7.40
CA LYS A 261 -18.66 -12.08 8.64
C LYS A 261 -17.79 -11.82 9.88
N LEU A 262 -16.47 -11.76 9.71
CA LEU A 262 -15.52 -11.53 10.80
C LEU A 262 -15.30 -10.05 11.10
N VAL A 263 -15.60 -9.17 10.15
CA VAL A 263 -15.45 -7.71 10.31
C VAL A 263 -16.56 -7.17 11.22
N PRO A 264 -16.23 -6.61 12.39
CA PRO A 264 -17.24 -6.17 13.36
C PRO A 264 -17.84 -4.79 13.03
N THR A 265 -17.20 -4.03 12.16
CA THR A 265 -17.55 -2.64 11.84
C THR A 265 -18.40 -2.53 10.58
N ARG A 266 -18.95 -1.34 10.36
CA ARG A 266 -19.57 -0.95 9.08
C ARG A 266 -18.51 -0.32 8.20
N LEU A 267 -18.17 -0.99 7.11
CA LEU A 267 -17.25 -0.48 6.11
C LEU A 267 -17.88 0.67 5.33
N GLU A 268 -17.07 1.68 5.02
CA GLU A 268 -17.44 2.78 4.12
C GLU A 268 -16.93 2.53 2.70
N LEU A 269 -15.78 1.85 2.57
CA LEU A 269 -15.14 1.51 1.32
C LEU A 269 -14.72 0.03 1.33
N LEU A 270 -15.10 -0.68 0.28
CA LEU A 270 -14.63 -2.03 -0.04
C LEU A 270 -13.93 -1.99 -1.39
N GLU A 271 -12.74 -2.55 -1.47
CA GLU A 271 -11.98 -2.71 -2.72
C GLU A 271 -11.67 -4.20 -2.93
N THR A 272 -11.93 -4.71 -4.13
CA THR A 272 -11.72 -6.12 -4.47
C THR A 272 -11.07 -6.26 -5.85
N THR A 273 -10.18 -7.24 -6.02
CA THR A 273 -9.64 -7.57 -7.35
C THR A 273 -10.45 -8.63 -8.10
N ALA A 274 -11.30 -9.39 -7.40
CA ALA A 274 -12.19 -10.38 -8.00
C ALA A 274 -13.15 -9.76 -9.03
N SER A 275 -13.22 -10.36 -10.22
CA SER A 275 -14.04 -9.86 -11.33
C SER A 275 -15.49 -10.37 -11.26
N PRO A 276 -16.51 -9.49 -11.15
CA PRO A 276 -17.93 -9.87 -11.23
C PRO A 276 -18.38 -10.32 -12.63
N ALA A 277 -17.49 -10.33 -13.63
CA ALA A 277 -17.82 -10.87 -14.95
C ALA A 277 -18.08 -12.39 -14.91
N GLU A 278 -17.50 -13.08 -13.93
CA GLU A 278 -17.77 -14.49 -13.66
C GLU A 278 -19.06 -14.65 -12.85
N GLU A 279 -19.94 -15.55 -13.30
CA GLU A 279 -21.25 -15.75 -12.67
C GLU A 279 -21.16 -16.16 -11.20
N THR A 280 -20.20 -17.02 -10.85
CA THR A 280 -19.93 -17.47 -9.48
C THR A 280 -19.47 -16.31 -8.59
N THR A 281 -18.56 -15.47 -9.09
CA THR A 281 -18.08 -14.29 -8.40
C THR A 281 -19.19 -13.26 -8.20
N ALA A 282 -20.01 -13.00 -9.22
CA ALA A 282 -21.18 -12.13 -9.10
C ALA A 282 -22.15 -12.61 -8.01
N LYS A 283 -22.48 -13.90 -7.98
CA LYS A 283 -23.32 -14.51 -6.92
C LYS A 283 -22.71 -14.33 -5.53
N ASN A 284 -21.42 -14.57 -5.37
CA ASN A 284 -20.72 -14.38 -4.11
C ASN A 284 -20.74 -12.90 -3.66
N MET A 285 -20.57 -11.97 -4.59
CA MET A 285 -20.63 -10.52 -4.31
C MET A 285 -22.05 -10.07 -3.95
N LEU A 286 -23.09 -10.61 -4.59
CA LEU A 286 -24.49 -10.39 -4.22
C LEU A 286 -24.79 -10.90 -2.80
N GLU A 287 -24.31 -12.08 -2.44
CA GLU A 287 -24.42 -12.59 -1.06
C GLU A 287 -23.63 -11.72 -0.07
N ALA A 288 -22.44 -11.26 -0.46
CA ALA A 288 -21.62 -10.37 0.35
C ALA A 288 -22.34 -9.05 0.68
N LEU A 289 -23.12 -8.48 -0.25
CA LEU A 289 -23.94 -7.28 0.01
C LEU A 289 -24.87 -7.45 1.22
N LYS A 290 -25.34 -8.66 1.50
CA LYS A 290 -26.23 -8.93 2.64
C LYS A 290 -25.52 -8.89 3.99
N MET A 291 -24.18 -8.87 4.00
CA MET A 291 -23.40 -8.92 5.24
C MET A 291 -23.56 -7.65 6.08
N PRO A 292 -23.63 -7.75 7.42
CA PRO A 292 -23.75 -6.60 8.31
C PRO A 292 -22.65 -5.56 8.11
N ALA A 293 -21.43 -6.00 7.81
CA ALA A 293 -20.28 -5.13 7.57
C ALA A 293 -20.49 -4.15 6.41
N LEU A 294 -21.32 -4.52 5.41
CA LEU A 294 -21.59 -3.68 4.25
C LEU A 294 -22.84 -2.82 4.40
N LYS A 295 -23.52 -2.81 5.55
CA LYS A 295 -24.74 -2.00 5.76
C LYS A 295 -24.53 -0.48 5.60
N GLY A 296 -23.32 0.00 5.88
CA GLY A 296 -22.94 1.41 5.73
C GLY A 296 -22.02 1.70 4.54
N LEU A 297 -21.91 0.75 3.60
CA LEU A 297 -20.99 0.86 2.47
C LEU A 297 -21.41 2.03 1.59
N LYS A 298 -20.47 2.93 1.29
CA LYS A 298 -20.70 4.06 0.39
C LYS A 298 -20.17 3.76 -1.00
N ARG A 299 -19.06 3.01 -1.09
CA ARG A 299 -18.38 2.72 -2.35
C ARG A 299 -17.82 1.30 -2.38
N TRP A 300 -17.97 0.65 -3.53
CA TRP A 300 -17.28 -0.61 -3.85
C TRP A 300 -16.42 -0.42 -5.11
N ARG A 301 -15.10 -0.57 -4.95
CA ARG A 301 -14.12 -0.55 -6.05
C ARG A 301 -13.77 -1.96 -6.50
N VAL A 302 -13.72 -2.16 -7.80
CA VAL A 302 -13.39 -3.45 -8.42
C VAL A 302 -12.33 -3.25 -9.47
N ALA A 303 -11.10 -3.73 -9.22
CA ALA A 303 -9.96 -3.42 -10.08
C ALA A 303 -10.15 -3.91 -11.53
N ALA A 304 -10.73 -5.10 -11.70
CA ALA A 304 -10.97 -5.68 -13.01
C ALA A 304 -12.13 -5.03 -13.80
N LEU A 305 -12.95 -4.16 -13.18
CA LEU A 305 -14.21 -3.69 -13.79
C LEU A 305 -13.98 -2.88 -15.07
N GLY A 306 -12.97 -2.01 -15.10
CA GLY A 306 -12.64 -1.21 -16.29
C GLY A 306 -12.14 -2.03 -17.49
N LYS A 307 -11.83 -3.31 -17.29
CA LYS A 307 -11.35 -4.25 -18.32
C LYS A 307 -12.46 -5.12 -18.89
N VAL A 308 -13.70 -4.99 -18.40
CA VAL A 308 -14.85 -5.81 -18.84
C VAL A 308 -15.51 -5.18 -20.06
N GLU A 309 -15.29 -5.75 -21.25
CA GLU A 309 -15.89 -5.26 -22.50
C GLU A 309 -17.41 -5.46 -22.57
N LYS A 310 -17.91 -6.58 -22.02
CA LYS A 310 -19.33 -6.96 -22.08
C LYS A 310 -19.86 -7.30 -20.69
N LYS A 311 -20.85 -6.53 -20.24
CA LYS A 311 -21.52 -6.79 -18.96
C LYS A 311 -22.49 -7.96 -19.07
N GLY A 312 -22.10 -9.09 -18.48
CA GLY A 312 -22.97 -10.25 -18.26
C GLY A 312 -24.12 -9.95 -17.29
N GLU A 313 -25.06 -10.89 -17.17
CA GLU A 313 -26.25 -10.73 -16.32
C GLU A 313 -25.89 -10.56 -14.84
N GLY A 314 -24.98 -11.40 -14.31
CA GLY A 314 -24.54 -11.33 -12.92
C GLY A 314 -23.92 -9.99 -12.53
N LEU A 315 -23.08 -9.41 -13.41
CA LEU A 315 -22.52 -8.07 -13.20
C LEU A 315 -23.63 -7.01 -13.14
N ARG A 316 -24.60 -7.04 -14.06
CA ARG A 316 -25.72 -6.08 -14.06
C ARG A 316 -26.61 -6.22 -12.82
N GLU A 317 -26.84 -7.45 -12.37
CA GLU A 317 -27.61 -7.73 -11.16
C GLU A 317 -26.89 -7.17 -9.92
N TRP A 318 -25.59 -7.42 -9.79
CA TRP A 318 -24.78 -6.86 -8.71
C TRP A 318 -24.73 -5.33 -8.74
N GLU A 319 -24.53 -4.71 -9.91
CA GLU A 319 -24.57 -3.24 -10.04
C GLU A 319 -25.92 -2.67 -9.60
N ARG A 320 -27.03 -3.28 -10.04
CA ARG A 320 -28.39 -2.86 -9.63
C ARG A 320 -28.61 -3.04 -8.12
N ALA A 321 -28.09 -4.13 -7.54
CA ALA A 321 -28.17 -4.37 -6.10
C ALA A 321 -27.34 -3.36 -5.30
N CYS A 322 -26.17 -2.95 -5.79
CA CYS A 322 -25.37 -1.85 -5.24
C CYS A 322 -26.12 -0.52 -5.33
N GLU A 323 -26.65 -0.17 -6.52
CA GLU A 323 -27.41 1.04 -6.77
C GLU A 323 -28.64 1.16 -5.87
N GLY A 324 -29.43 0.07 -5.74
CA GLY A 324 -30.59 0.00 -4.85
C GLY A 324 -30.26 0.21 -3.37
N ARG A 325 -28.98 0.15 -3.00
CA ARG A 325 -28.46 0.43 -1.65
C ARG A 325 -27.70 1.75 -1.55
N GLY A 326 -27.64 2.53 -2.62
CA GLY A 326 -26.87 3.77 -2.70
C GLY A 326 -25.34 3.56 -2.68
N VAL A 327 -24.87 2.36 -3.03
CA VAL A 327 -23.43 2.05 -3.11
C VAL A 327 -22.92 2.46 -4.49
N GLU A 328 -21.94 3.35 -4.51
CA GLU A 328 -21.25 3.74 -5.73
C GLU A 328 -20.28 2.64 -6.18
N VAL A 329 -20.47 2.09 -7.38
CA VAL A 329 -19.55 1.13 -7.99
C VAL A 329 -18.51 1.87 -8.83
N ARG A 330 -17.23 1.53 -8.67
CA ARG A 330 -16.13 2.07 -9.48
C ARG A 330 -15.11 1.01 -9.86
N ASP A 331 -14.32 1.29 -10.88
CA ASP A 331 -13.11 0.54 -11.19
C ASP A 331 -11.91 1.01 -10.33
N GLU A 332 -10.69 0.59 -10.68
CA GLU A 332 -9.44 1.02 -10.04
C GLU A 332 -9.10 2.51 -10.27
N THR A 333 -9.82 3.20 -11.17
CA THR A 333 -9.50 4.60 -11.48
C THR A 333 -9.86 5.49 -10.29
N ARG A 334 -8.84 6.19 -9.76
CA ARG A 334 -8.97 7.03 -8.56
C ARG A 334 -9.47 8.43 -8.84
N PHE A 335 -9.58 8.82 -10.11
CA PHE A 335 -9.94 10.20 -10.49
C PHE A 335 -11.46 10.41 -10.57
N PHE A 336 -11.84 11.68 -10.50
CA PHE A 336 -13.20 12.14 -10.78
C PHE A 336 -13.47 12.00 -12.28
N THR A 337 -13.79 10.80 -12.75
CA THR A 337 -14.52 10.62 -14.01
C THR A 337 -16.00 10.90 -13.76
N GLY A 338 -16.29 12.09 -13.20
CA GLY A 338 -17.60 12.68 -13.38
C GLY A 338 -17.58 13.27 -14.78
N GLU A 339 -18.19 12.59 -15.75
CA GLU A 339 -18.72 13.29 -16.91
C GLU A 339 -19.68 14.34 -16.35
N SER A 340 -19.15 15.55 -16.21
CA SER A 340 -19.95 16.74 -15.94
C SER A 340 -20.67 16.98 -17.25
N GLY A 341 -21.86 16.39 -17.41
CA GLY A 341 -22.75 16.70 -18.51
C GLY A 341 -22.98 18.22 -18.52
N PHE A 342 -22.35 18.88 -19.47
CA PHE A 342 -22.71 20.21 -19.97
C PHE A 342 -23.32 20.05 -21.35
#